data_AF-A0A536A6W7-F1
#
_entry.id   AF-A0A536A6W7-F1
#
_cell.length_a   1.000
_cell.length_b   1.000
_cell.length_c   1.000
_cell.angle_alpha   90.00
_cell.angle_beta   90.00
_cell.angle_gamma   90.00
#
_symmetry.space_group_name_H-M   'P 1'
#
loop_
_entity.id
_entity.type
_entity.pdbx_description
1 polymer ?
#
loop_
_entity_poly.entity_id
_entity_poly.type
_entity_poly.pdbx_seq_one_letter_code
_entity_poly.pdbx_strand_id
1 'polypeptide(L)' 'MSRRISVVGTTGSGKTTFARELARRLGVPHVELDALAWGPNWTLVPVEVF' A
#
# COMPACT_ATOMS: atom_id res chain seq x y z
N MET A 1 -17.61 -7.45 -7.79
CA MET A 1 -16.21 -7.25 -8.22
C MET A 1 -15.50 -6.39 -7.19
N SER A 2 -14.31 -6.79 -6.73
CA SER A 2 -13.49 -5.99 -5.81
C SER A 2 -12.73 -4.90 -6.57
N ARG A 3 -12.87 -3.65 -6.17
CA ARG A 3 -12.15 -2.50 -6.75
C ARG A 3 -10.90 -2.23 -5.90
N ARG A 4 -9.71 -2.32 -6.51
CA ARG A 4 -8.43 -1.94 -5.89
C ARG A 4 -7.92 -0.65 -6.53
N ILE A 5 -7.26 0.20 -5.76
CA ILE A 5 -6.65 1.45 -6.23
C ILE A 5 -5.16 1.39 -5.92
N SER A 6 -4.32 1.55 -6.96
CA SER A 6 -2.87 1.67 -6.80
C SER A 6 -2.48 3.15 -6.90
N VAL A 7 -1.76 3.64 -5.91
CA VAL A 7 -1.26 5.02 -5.87
C VAL A 7 0.25 4.99 -6.13
N VAL A 8 0.67 5.49 -7.30
CA VAL A 8 2.07 5.49 -7.75
C VAL A 8 2.58 6.92 -7.86
N GLY A 9 3.83 7.14 -7.47
CA GLY A 9 4.50 8.43 -7.57
C GLY A 9 5.97 8.31 -7.21
N THR A 10 6.77 9.28 -7.64
CA THR A 10 8.21 9.35 -7.32
C THR A 10 8.45 9.57 -5.83
N THR A 11 9.65 9.23 -5.36
CA THR A 11 10.06 9.49 -3.97
C THR A 11 9.87 10.98 -3.64
N GLY A 12 9.22 11.26 -2.51
CA GLY A 12 8.94 12.64 -2.06
C GLY A 12 7.71 13.30 -2.69
N SER A 13 7.00 12.67 -3.62
CA SER A 13 5.82 13.28 -4.28
C SER A 13 4.57 13.43 -3.41
N GLY A 14 4.59 12.91 -2.17
CA GLY A 14 3.44 12.92 -1.27
C GLY A 14 2.44 11.78 -1.50
N LYS A 15 2.79 10.74 -2.27
CA LYS A 15 1.91 9.58 -2.58
C LYS A 15 1.27 8.93 -1.34
N THR A 16 2.01 8.77 -0.25
CA THR A 16 1.52 8.21 1.02
C THR A 16 0.51 9.13 1.70
N THR A 17 0.72 10.45 1.65
CA THR A 17 -0.25 11.43 2.15
C THR A 17 -1.53 11.41 1.33
N PHE A 18 -1.41 11.37 0.00
CA PHE A 18 -2.55 11.29 -0.90
C PHE A 18 -3.34 9.98 -0.72
N ALA A 19 -2.66 8.84 -0.66
CA ALA A 19 -3.29 7.52 -0.50
C ALA A 19 -4.08 7.42 0.81
N ARG A 20 -3.52 7.92 1.91
CA ARG A 20 -4.20 7.98 3.22
C ARG A 20 -5.47 8.82 3.18
N GLU A 21 -5.41 10.01 2.60
CA GLU A 21 -6.57 10.91 2.50
C GLU A 21 -7.63 10.37 1.53
N LEU A 22 -7.22 9.76 0.41
CA LEU A 22 -8.12 9.10 -0.52
C LEU A 22 -8.86 7.94 0.15
N ALA A 23 -8.14 7.07 0.86
CA ALA A 23 -8.72 5.95 1.59
C ALA A 23 -9.74 6.43 2.65
N ARG A 24 -9.39 7.49 3.40
CA ARG A 24 -10.29 8.13 4.37
C ARG A 24 -11.56 8.66 3.71
N ARG A 25 -11.47 9.33 2.56
CA ARG A 25 -12.64 9.87 1.83
C ARG A 25 -13.53 8.79 1.24
N LEU A 26 -12.95 7.66 0.82
CA LEU A 26 -13.68 6.54 0.24
C LEU A 26 -14.20 5.56 1.29
N GLY A 27 -13.78 5.68 2.56
CA GLY A 27 -14.12 4.74 3.62
C GLY A 27 -13.56 3.34 3.38
N VAL A 28 -12.38 3.24 2.75
CA VAL A 28 -11.73 1.96 2.42
C VAL A 28 -10.41 1.79 3.18
N PRO A 29 -9.92 0.56 3.37
CA PRO A 29 -8.60 0.32 3.97
C PRO A 29 -7.47 0.96 3.17
N HIS A 30 -6.49 1.50 3.88
CA HIS A 30 -5.21 1.94 3.32
C HIS A 30 -4.17 0.85 3.56
N VAL A 31 -3.56 0.35 2.49
CA VAL A 31 -2.52 -0.70 2.54
C VAL A 31 -1.26 -0.14 1.87
N GLU A 32 -0.15 -0.13 2.60
CA GLU A 32 1.16 0.18 2.05
C GLU A 32 1.74 -1.09 1.42
N LEU A 33 2.07 -1.02 0.13
CA LEU A 33 2.43 -2.20 -0.67
C LEU A 33 3.74 -2.84 -0.19
N ASP A 34 4.67 -2.04 0.31
CA ASP A 34 5.93 -2.50 0.88
C ASP A 34 5.73 -3.30 2.16
N ALA A 35 4.76 -2.94 3.00
CA ALA A 35 4.42 -3.69 4.20
C ALA A 35 3.93 -5.12 3.91
N LEU A 36 3.46 -5.40 2.70
CA LEU A 36 3.08 -6.76 2.27
C LEU A 36 4.29 -7.60 1.87
N ALA A 37 5.37 -6.98 1.38
CA ALA A 37 6.55 -7.69 0.87
C ALA A 37 7.50 -8.15 1.99
N TRP A 38 7.45 -7.52 3.17
CA TRP A 38 8.42 -7.73 4.25
C TRP A 38 7.79 -8.41 5.48
N GLY A 39 8.34 -9.56 5.85
CA GLY A 39 8.07 -10.26 7.10
C GLY A 39 9.04 -9.88 8.23
N PRO A 40 9.04 -10.64 9.34
CA PRO A 40 9.94 -10.42 10.46
C PRO A 40 11.42 -10.34 10.04
N ASN A 41 12.18 -9.48 10.74
CA ASN A 41 13.60 -9.24 10.47
C ASN A 41 13.90 -8.78 9.03
N TRP A 42 12.95 -8.07 8.38
CA TRP A 42 13.11 -7.60 7.00
C TRP A 42 13.35 -8.74 6.00
N THR A 43 12.70 -9.89 6.22
CA THR A 43 12.77 -11.04 5.32
C THR A 43 11.68 -10.91 4.26
N LEU A 44 12.01 -11.09 2.98
CA LEU A 44 10.98 -11.15 1.93
C LEU A 44 10.02 -12.30 2.19
N VAL A 45 8.71 -12.04 2.12
CA VAL A 45 7.71 -13.10 2.20
C VAL A 45 7.70 -13.92 0.90
N PRO A 46 7.28 -15.20 0.93
CA PRO A 46 7.04 -15.97 -0.29
C PRO A 46 6.03 -15.27 -1.20
N VAL A 47 6.17 -15.47 -2.52
CA VAL A 47 5.30 -14.82 -3.53
C VAL A 47 3.83 -15.18 -3.33
N GLU A 48 3.55 -16.37 -2.81
CA GLU A 48 2.20 -16.84 -2.52
C GLU A 48 1.55 -16.12 -1.33
N VAL A 49 2.36 -15.45 -0.49
CA VAL A 49 1.92 -14.67 0.67
C VAL A 49 1.76 -13.19 0.33
N PHE A 50 2.51 -12.70 -0.65
CA PHE A 50 2.44 -11.32 -1.15
C PHE A 50 1.17 -11.07 -2.00
#